data_AF-A0A8C3CR65-F1
#
_entry.id   AF-A0A8C3CR65-F1
#
_cell.length_a   1.000
_cell.length_b   1.000
_cell.length_c   1.000
_cell.angle_alpha   90.00
_cell.angle_beta   90.00
_cell.angle_gamma   90.00
#
_symmetry.space_group_name_H-M   'P 1'
#
loop_
_entity.id
_entity.type
_entity.pdbx_description
1 polymer ?
#
loop_
_entity_poly.entity_id
_entity_poly.type
_entity_poly.pdbx_seq_one_letter_code
_entity_poly.pdbx_strand_id
1 'polypeptide(L)'
;MRREEAAPCEGSGSREMSQRKRSKGAAFSQGDDDDDDDFSLSQTQTHSQVQRSLERRSRDEVNRKVSELVQFLLVKDQKKIPIKRVDILKKVIREYKDVYSEIVNQAGRILQQVFGLQLVEIDTKHHIYILTSNLPRVEGENLKRDNQTAKLGLLTIILSFIFMKGNSAKDSAVWEFLRRLRVHPGEKHEVFGDVKKLVTEEFVRQKYLEITPIPLTDPPEFCFQWGPRAAKETSKKDMLNFVAKIQQKEPSFWTSQYNEAEANP
;
A
#
# COMPACT_ATOMS: atom_id res chain seq x y z
N MET A 1 27.76 21.61 22.48
CA MET A 1 26.94 20.71 23.32
C MET A 1 25.59 21.40 23.54
N ARG A 2 24.59 21.08 22.72
CA ARG A 2 23.16 21.37 22.93
C ARG A 2 22.41 20.45 21.97
N ARG A 3 21.78 19.42 22.53
CA ARG A 3 20.82 18.56 21.83
C ARG A 3 19.49 19.29 21.88
N GLU A 4 18.90 19.59 20.73
CA GLU A 4 17.46 19.77 20.60
C GLU A 4 16.86 18.37 20.42
N GLU A 5 16.16 17.89 21.45
CA GLU A 5 15.27 16.73 21.34
C GLU A 5 13.98 17.19 20.65
N ALA A 6 13.66 16.57 19.52
CA ALA A 6 12.36 16.69 18.88
C ALA A 6 11.37 15.75 19.57
N ALA A 7 10.27 16.32 20.06
CA ALA A 7 9.20 15.59 20.74
C ALA A 7 8.44 14.65 19.77
N PRO A 8 8.05 13.44 20.20
CA PRO A 8 7.20 12.55 19.41
C PRO A 8 5.74 12.98 19.52
N CYS A 9 4.99 12.86 18.42
CA CYS A 9 3.55 13.08 18.40
C CYS A 9 2.83 11.81 18.87
N GLU A 10 2.43 11.74 20.15
CA GLU A 10 1.48 10.74 20.66
C GLU A 10 0.40 11.39 21.55
N GLY A 11 -0.82 10.85 21.47
CA GLY A 11 -1.95 11.23 22.32
C GLY A 11 -3.18 10.36 22.09
N SER A 12 -3.44 9.44 23.03
CA SER A 12 -4.58 8.51 23.11
C SER A 12 -5.70 9.03 24.05
N GLY A 13 -6.96 8.67 23.79
CA GLY A 13 -7.91 8.20 24.83
C GLY A 13 -9.07 9.09 25.35
N SER A 14 -10.26 8.89 24.78
CA SER A 14 -11.61 8.64 25.39
C SER A 14 -12.32 9.58 26.40
N ARG A 15 -13.59 9.97 26.12
CA ARG A 15 -14.82 9.62 26.90
C ARG A 15 -16.15 10.20 26.33
N GLU A 16 -17.25 9.59 26.76
CA GLU A 16 -18.60 9.42 26.18
C GLU A 16 -19.68 10.52 26.35
N MET A 17 -20.67 10.41 25.44
CA MET A 17 -22.14 10.66 25.43
C MET A 17 -22.82 11.84 26.17
N SER A 18 -23.72 12.52 25.45
CA SER A 18 -25.09 12.78 25.92
C SER A 18 -26.08 13.04 24.76
N GLN A 19 -27.27 12.44 24.85
CA GLN A 19 -28.38 12.52 23.89
C GLN A 19 -29.32 13.72 24.17
N ARG A 20 -29.92 14.32 23.13
CA ARG A 20 -31.29 14.90 23.17
C ARG A 20 -31.88 15.17 21.75
N LYS A 21 -33.07 14.61 21.48
CA LYS A 21 -34.06 14.94 20.41
C LYS A 21 -34.64 16.36 20.66
N ARG A 22 -35.24 17.16 19.76
CA ARG A 22 -36.02 17.11 18.48
C ARG A 22 -36.05 18.58 17.96
N SER A 23 -36.16 18.94 16.68
CA SER A 23 -37.42 19.10 15.90
C SER A 23 -37.17 19.66 14.47
N LYS A 24 -38.19 19.52 13.61
CA LYS A 24 -38.29 19.71 12.14
C LYS A 24 -38.02 21.13 11.58
N GLY A 25 -37.53 21.18 10.34
CA GLY A 25 -37.67 22.28 9.37
C GLY A 25 -37.22 21.82 7.96
N ALA A 26 -38.02 22.11 6.93
CA ALA A 26 -37.87 21.62 5.55
C ALA A 26 -37.32 22.70 4.60
N ALA A 27 -36.52 22.30 3.57
CA ALA A 27 -36.59 22.77 2.17
C ALA A 27 -35.42 22.25 1.29
N PHE A 28 -35.79 21.51 0.22
CA PHE A 28 -35.28 21.50 -1.18
C PHE A 28 -33.83 21.91 -1.52
N SER A 29 -33.01 21.04 -2.13
CA SER A 29 -32.93 20.80 -3.60
C SER A 29 -31.62 20.08 -4.03
N GLN A 30 -31.80 19.12 -4.95
CA GLN A 30 -30.94 18.71 -6.08
C GLN A 30 -29.57 18.03 -5.83
N GLY A 31 -29.52 16.76 -6.27
CA GLY A 31 -28.56 16.29 -7.27
C GLY A 31 -27.26 15.72 -6.74
N ASP A 32 -27.22 14.39 -6.56
CA ASP A 32 -26.29 13.50 -7.26
C ASP A 32 -26.65 12.06 -6.87
N ASP A 33 -27.18 11.30 -7.84
CA ASP A 33 -27.42 9.86 -7.71
C ASP A 33 -26.07 9.14 -7.72
N ASP A 34 -25.44 9.01 -6.54
CA ASP A 34 -24.42 8.01 -6.30
C ASP A 34 -25.13 6.70 -5.91
N ASP A 35 -25.32 5.82 -6.90
CA ASP A 35 -25.67 4.41 -6.71
C ASP A 35 -24.54 3.70 -5.96
N ASP A 36 -24.53 3.84 -4.63
CA ASP A 36 -23.81 2.97 -3.70
C ASP A 36 -24.52 1.61 -3.67
N ASP A 37 -24.28 0.79 -4.70
CA ASP A 37 -24.53 -0.65 -4.63
C ASP A 37 -23.66 -1.25 -3.52
N ASP A 38 -24.24 -1.40 -2.33
CA ASP A 38 -23.72 -2.15 -1.19
C ASP A 38 -23.44 -3.61 -1.60
N PHE A 39 -22.22 -3.90 -2.05
CA PHE A 39 -21.78 -5.26 -2.36
C PHE A 39 -21.40 -6.02 -1.08
N SER A 40 -22.40 -6.22 -0.21
CA SER A 40 -22.34 -7.16 0.90
C SER A 40 -22.35 -8.61 0.38
N LEU A 41 -21.16 -9.17 0.13
CA LEU A 41 -20.99 -10.62 0.03
C LEU A 41 -20.76 -11.21 1.44
N SER A 42 -21.77 -11.06 2.31
CA SER A 42 -21.86 -11.81 3.56
C SER A 42 -22.78 -13.02 3.36
N GLN A 43 -22.27 -14.05 2.69
CA GLN A 43 -22.90 -15.36 2.74
C GLN A 43 -21.85 -16.44 2.47
N THR A 44 -21.57 -17.23 3.49
CA THR A 44 -20.96 -18.56 3.35
C THR A 44 -21.89 -19.39 2.47
N GLN A 45 -21.63 -19.39 1.16
CA GLN A 45 -22.37 -20.24 0.23
C GLN A 45 -22.13 -21.71 0.59
N THR A 46 -23.21 -22.46 0.68
CA THR A 46 -23.15 -23.90 0.91
C THR A 46 -22.51 -24.61 -0.28
N HIS A 47 -21.75 -25.69 -0.04
CA HIS A 47 -21.09 -26.47 -1.09
C HIS A 47 -22.05 -26.86 -2.24
N SER A 48 -23.32 -27.11 -1.91
CA SER A 48 -24.39 -27.46 -2.86
C SER A 48 -24.91 -26.31 -3.73
N GLN A 49 -24.71 -25.05 -3.35
CA GLN A 49 -25.01 -23.88 -4.18
C GLN A 49 -23.88 -23.60 -5.17
N VAL A 50 -22.63 -23.69 -4.72
CA VAL A 50 -21.45 -23.56 -5.58
C VAL A 50 -21.45 -24.67 -6.64
N GLN A 51 -21.79 -25.91 -6.26
CA GLN A 51 -21.91 -27.03 -7.20
C GLN A 51 -22.96 -26.79 -8.29
N ARG A 52 -24.16 -26.31 -7.94
CA ARG A 52 -25.22 -26.02 -8.92
C ARG A 52 -24.90 -24.83 -9.84
N SER A 53 -24.17 -23.84 -9.35
CA SER A 53 -23.67 -22.72 -10.15
C SER A 53 -22.54 -23.14 -11.10
N LEU A 54 -21.66 -24.05 -10.65
CA LEU A 54 -20.68 -24.75 -11.49
C LEU A 54 -21.33 -25.71 -12.49
N GLU A 55 -22.51 -26.26 -12.21
CA GLU A 55 -23.27 -27.09 -13.16
C GLU A 55 -23.93 -26.25 -14.27
N ARG A 56 -24.17 -24.95 -14.04
CA ARG A 56 -24.70 -24.02 -15.06
C ARG A 56 -23.62 -23.44 -15.98
N ARG A 57 -22.34 -23.49 -15.59
CA ARG A 57 -21.22 -22.87 -16.31
C ARG A 57 -20.17 -23.92 -16.63
N SER A 58 -19.63 -23.94 -17.84
CA SER A 58 -18.61 -24.95 -18.14
C SER A 58 -17.35 -24.70 -17.29
N ARG A 59 -16.71 -25.77 -16.84
CA ARG A 59 -15.42 -25.72 -16.14
C ARG A 59 -14.37 -24.94 -16.95
N ASP A 60 -14.47 -25.01 -18.28
CA ASP A 60 -13.59 -24.27 -19.20
C ASP A 60 -13.81 -22.75 -19.13
N GLU A 61 -15.04 -22.29 -18.92
CA GLU A 61 -15.35 -20.86 -18.78
C GLU A 61 -14.78 -20.30 -17.47
N VAL A 62 -14.90 -21.07 -16.39
CA VAL A 62 -14.28 -20.72 -15.10
C VAL A 62 -12.76 -20.65 -15.25
N ASN A 63 -12.13 -21.63 -15.89
CA ASN A 63 -10.69 -21.64 -16.13
C ASN A 63 -10.22 -20.45 -16.99
N ARG A 64 -11.01 -20.02 -17.98
CA ARG A 64 -10.74 -18.79 -18.75
C ARG A 64 -10.76 -17.56 -17.85
N LYS A 65 -11.74 -17.43 -16.96
CA LYS A 65 -11.83 -16.32 -16.01
C LYS A 65 -10.70 -16.31 -14.98
N VAL A 66 -10.27 -17.49 -14.52
CA VAL A 66 -9.08 -17.63 -13.68
C VAL A 66 -7.84 -17.10 -14.39
N SER A 67 -7.64 -17.47 -15.66
CA SER A 67 -6.49 -17.02 -16.46
C SER A 67 -6.52 -15.50 -16.69
N GLU A 68 -7.70 -14.94 -17.00
CA GLU A 68 -7.93 -13.50 -17.14
C GLU A 68 -7.61 -12.75 -15.83
N LEU A 69 -8.03 -13.32 -14.69
CA LEU A 69 -7.73 -12.74 -13.37
C LEU A 69 -6.23 -12.75 -13.07
N VAL A 70 -5.54 -13.87 -13.29
CA VAL A 70 -4.08 -13.96 -13.09
C VAL A 70 -3.37 -12.90 -13.94
N GLN A 71 -3.70 -12.80 -15.23
CA GLN A 71 -3.10 -11.80 -16.12
C GLN A 71 -3.37 -10.37 -15.64
N PHE A 72 -4.61 -10.07 -15.24
CA PHE A 72 -4.98 -8.77 -14.70
C PHE A 72 -4.16 -8.40 -13.46
N LEU A 73 -4.00 -9.34 -12.52
CA LEU A 73 -3.24 -9.13 -11.28
C LEU A 73 -1.75 -8.88 -11.56
N LEU A 74 -1.14 -9.64 -12.47
CA LEU A 74 0.27 -9.46 -12.85
C LEU A 74 0.54 -8.10 -13.51
N VAL A 75 -0.35 -7.65 -14.41
CA VAL A 75 -0.22 -6.32 -15.04
C VAL A 75 -0.34 -5.19 -14.01
N LYS A 76 -1.22 -5.35 -13.01
CA LYS A 76 -1.37 -4.38 -11.93
C LYS A 76 -0.12 -4.32 -11.04
N ASP A 77 0.47 -5.47 -10.72
CA ASP A 77 1.69 -5.50 -9.91
C ASP A 77 2.91 -4.93 -10.63
N GLN A 78 3.05 -5.15 -11.95
CA GLN A 78 4.13 -4.54 -12.74
C GLN A 78 4.16 -3.00 -12.61
N LYS A 79 2.99 -2.37 -12.53
CA LYS A 79 2.84 -0.91 -12.35
C LYS A 79 2.77 -0.49 -10.88
N LYS A 80 2.87 -1.44 -9.96
CA LYS A 80 2.67 -1.28 -8.51
C LYS A 80 1.35 -0.60 -8.15
N ILE A 81 0.31 -0.83 -8.94
CA ILE A 81 -1.03 -0.26 -8.70
C ILE A 81 -1.78 -1.15 -7.71
N PRO A 82 -2.31 -0.61 -6.59
CA PRO A 82 -3.17 -1.37 -5.69
C PRO A 82 -4.43 -1.88 -6.41
N ILE A 83 -4.84 -3.10 -6.09
CA ILE A 83 -5.92 -3.81 -6.75
C ILE A 83 -7.17 -3.69 -5.89
N LYS A 84 -8.22 -3.03 -6.37
CA LYS A 84 -9.50 -2.93 -5.65
C LYS A 84 -10.40 -4.13 -5.97
N ARG A 85 -11.13 -4.66 -4.98
CA ARG A 85 -12.16 -5.70 -5.21
C ARG A 85 -13.17 -5.30 -6.29
N VAL A 86 -13.62 -4.05 -6.25
CA VAL A 86 -14.57 -3.49 -7.23
C VAL A 86 -14.00 -3.55 -8.65
N ASP A 87 -12.70 -3.33 -8.83
CA ASP A 87 -12.05 -3.44 -10.14
C ASP A 87 -12.02 -4.89 -10.63
N ILE A 88 -11.72 -5.85 -9.75
CA ILE A 88 -11.74 -7.29 -10.09
C ILE A 88 -13.15 -7.69 -10.53
N LEU A 89 -14.16 -7.29 -9.75
CA LEU A 89 -15.55 -7.60 -10.02
C LEU A 89 -16.03 -7.00 -11.34
N LYS A 90 -15.75 -5.72 -11.60
CA LYS A 90 -16.22 -5.02 -12.81
C LYS A 90 -15.46 -5.41 -14.07
N LYS A 91 -14.14 -5.62 -13.99
CA LYS A 91 -13.29 -5.79 -15.19
C LYS A 91 -13.17 -7.25 -15.62
N VAL A 92 -13.04 -8.16 -14.65
CA VAL A 92 -12.75 -9.59 -14.90
C VAL A 92 -13.99 -10.45 -14.69
N ILE A 93 -14.58 -10.38 -13.48
CA ILE A 93 -15.61 -11.33 -13.05
C ILE A 93 -16.95 -11.07 -13.75
N ARG A 94 -17.40 -9.82 -13.80
CA ARG A 94 -18.63 -9.37 -14.48
C ARG A 94 -19.86 -10.19 -14.06
N GLU A 95 -20.36 -11.05 -14.93
CA GLU A 95 -21.50 -11.93 -14.66
C GLU A 95 -21.17 -13.18 -13.82
N TYR A 96 -19.90 -13.50 -13.55
CA TYR A 96 -19.45 -14.71 -12.82
C TYR A 96 -19.39 -14.53 -11.29
N LYS A 97 -20.28 -13.70 -10.71
CA LYS A 97 -20.25 -13.33 -9.28
C LYS A 97 -20.54 -14.51 -8.34
N ASP A 98 -21.36 -15.45 -8.79
CA ASP A 98 -21.74 -16.70 -8.10
C ASP A 98 -20.54 -17.64 -7.84
N VAL A 99 -19.54 -17.62 -8.73
CA VAL A 99 -18.32 -18.45 -8.63
C VAL A 99 -17.07 -17.62 -8.31
N TYR A 100 -17.24 -16.37 -7.87
CA TYR A 100 -16.16 -15.44 -7.54
C TYR A 100 -15.09 -16.06 -6.64
N SER A 101 -15.52 -16.69 -5.54
CA SER A 101 -14.61 -17.27 -4.55
C SER A 101 -13.75 -18.38 -5.16
N GLU A 102 -14.32 -19.22 -6.04
CA GLU A 102 -13.55 -20.28 -6.70
C GLU A 102 -12.52 -19.70 -7.67
N ILE A 103 -12.91 -18.69 -8.45
CA ILE A 103 -12.01 -18.02 -9.41
C ILE A 103 -10.82 -17.39 -8.66
N VAL A 104 -11.07 -16.66 -7.57
CA VAL A 104 -10.02 -16.01 -6.78
C VAL A 104 -9.12 -17.03 -6.11
N ASN A 105 -9.69 -18.08 -5.52
CA ASN A 105 -8.91 -19.15 -4.86
C ASN A 105 -8.02 -19.88 -5.87
N GLN A 106 -8.53 -20.22 -7.05
CA GLN A 106 -7.75 -20.88 -8.09
C GLN A 106 -6.67 -19.96 -8.67
N ALA A 107 -6.97 -18.68 -8.91
CA ALA A 107 -5.98 -17.69 -9.32
C ALA A 107 -4.89 -17.49 -8.26
N GLY A 108 -5.25 -17.44 -6.97
CA GLY A 108 -4.31 -17.35 -5.85
C GLY A 108 -3.35 -18.55 -5.80
N ARG A 109 -3.87 -19.77 -5.99
CA ARG A 109 -3.03 -20.98 -6.10
C ARG A 109 -2.05 -20.91 -7.26
N ILE A 110 -2.49 -20.46 -8.44
CA ILE A 110 -1.62 -20.31 -9.62
C ILE A 110 -0.53 -19.25 -9.37
N LEU A 111 -0.89 -18.10 -8.81
CA LEU A 111 0.06 -17.04 -8.46
C LEU A 111 1.14 -17.58 -7.52
N GLN A 112 0.75 -18.36 -6.51
CA GLN A 112 1.70 -18.92 -5.54
C GLN A 112 2.58 -20.01 -6.16
N GLN A 113 1.99 -20.96 -6.88
CA GLN A 113 2.69 -22.15 -7.38
C GLN A 113 3.55 -21.89 -8.62
N VAL A 114 3.09 -21.02 -9.52
CA VAL A 114 3.76 -20.77 -10.80
C VAL A 114 4.64 -19.53 -10.73
N PHE A 115 4.17 -18.46 -10.08
CA PHE A 115 4.85 -17.16 -10.06
C PHE A 115 5.55 -16.84 -8.73
N GLY A 116 5.32 -17.62 -7.66
CA GLY A 116 5.85 -17.33 -6.33
C GLY A 116 5.27 -16.04 -5.72
N LEU A 117 4.07 -15.64 -6.14
CA LEU A 117 3.39 -14.43 -5.69
C LEU A 117 2.15 -14.76 -4.85
N GLN A 118 1.84 -13.90 -3.89
CA GLN A 118 0.67 -14.02 -3.04
C GLN A 118 -0.18 -12.77 -3.12
N LEU A 119 -1.49 -12.95 -3.23
CA LEU A 119 -2.46 -11.86 -3.17
C LEU A 119 -2.75 -11.54 -1.71
N VAL A 120 -2.34 -10.36 -1.26
CA VAL A 120 -2.45 -9.93 0.14
C VAL A 120 -3.34 -8.70 0.24
N GLU A 121 -4.29 -8.72 1.17
CA GLU A 121 -5.14 -7.57 1.49
C GLU A 121 -4.38 -6.60 2.41
N ILE A 122 -4.34 -5.32 2.03
CA ILE A 122 -3.68 -4.25 2.78
C ILE A 122 -4.67 -3.26 3.41
N ASP A 123 -5.92 -3.28 2.95
CA ASP A 123 -7.00 -2.46 3.49
C ASP A 123 -8.30 -3.26 3.41
N THR A 124 -8.76 -3.71 4.57
CA THR A 124 -9.98 -4.52 4.72
C THR A 124 -11.25 -3.69 4.56
N LYS A 125 -11.19 -2.38 4.84
CA LYS A 125 -12.35 -1.48 4.75
C LYS A 125 -12.72 -1.21 3.30
N HIS A 126 -11.70 -1.00 2.46
CA HIS A 126 -11.90 -0.69 1.04
C HIS A 126 -11.59 -1.87 0.10
N HIS A 127 -11.30 -3.05 0.67
CA HIS A 127 -10.90 -4.27 -0.03
C HIS A 127 -9.83 -4.02 -1.09
N ILE A 128 -8.68 -3.54 -0.64
CA ILE A 128 -7.51 -3.26 -1.48
C ILE A 128 -6.46 -4.35 -1.27
N TYR A 129 -6.00 -4.90 -2.39
CA TYR A 129 -5.03 -5.97 -2.46
C TYR A 129 -3.76 -5.54 -3.18
N ILE A 130 -2.67 -6.24 -2.90
CA ILE A 130 -1.39 -6.17 -3.62
C ILE A 130 -0.89 -7.59 -3.89
N LEU A 131 0.05 -7.73 -4.83
CA LEU A 131 0.85 -8.94 -4.93
C LEU A 131 2.16 -8.74 -4.16
N THR A 132 2.48 -9.69 -3.28
CA THR A 132 3.77 -9.77 -2.61
C THR A 132 4.53 -11.00 -3.10
N SER A 133 5.85 -10.90 -3.20
CA SER A 133 6.69 -12.07 -3.45
C SER A 133 7.24 -12.59 -2.13
N ASN A 134 7.18 -13.90 -1.95
CA ASN A 134 7.79 -14.57 -0.81
C ASN A 134 9.22 -15.05 -1.13
N LEU A 135 9.70 -14.78 -2.34
CA LEU A 135 11.05 -15.12 -2.74
C LEU A 135 12.00 -14.04 -2.23
N PRO A 136 13.12 -14.40 -1.58
CA PRO A 136 14.14 -13.43 -1.21
C PRO A 136 14.60 -12.71 -2.48
N ARG A 137 14.60 -11.38 -2.45
CA ARG A 137 15.10 -10.57 -3.55
C ARG A 137 16.59 -10.88 -3.70
N VAL A 138 16.96 -11.67 -4.71
CA VAL A 138 18.36 -11.99 -4.98
C VAL A 138 19.09 -10.70 -5.32
N GLU A 139 19.98 -10.28 -4.42
CA GLU A 139 20.92 -9.18 -4.67
C GLU A 139 21.82 -9.60 -5.85
N GLY A 140 21.54 -9.12 -7.07
CA GLY A 140 22.49 -9.24 -8.18
C GLY A 140 21.97 -9.80 -9.50
N GLU A 141 20.69 -10.17 -9.65
CA GLU A 141 20.21 -10.42 -11.00
C GLU A 141 20.07 -9.10 -11.76
N ASN A 142 20.82 -9.01 -12.86
CA ASN A 142 20.77 -7.99 -13.89
C ASN A 142 19.38 -7.92 -14.55
N LEU A 143 18.35 -7.61 -13.77
CA LEU A 143 17.12 -7.04 -14.29
C LEU A 143 17.57 -5.76 -14.97
N LYS A 144 17.33 -5.65 -16.28
CA LYS A 144 17.53 -4.43 -17.07
C LYS A 144 17.22 -3.25 -16.16
N ARG A 145 18.19 -2.33 -16.01
CA ARG A 145 18.11 -1.11 -15.21
C ARG A 145 16.92 -0.29 -15.70
N ASP A 146 15.73 -0.72 -15.30
CA ASP A 146 14.47 -0.13 -15.70
C ASP A 146 14.20 1.03 -14.75
N ASN A 147 13.53 2.05 -15.26
CA ASN A 147 13.23 3.23 -14.47
C ASN A 147 12.42 2.86 -13.21
N GLN A 148 11.69 1.74 -13.24
CA GLN A 148 10.96 1.22 -12.09
C GLN A 148 11.89 0.75 -10.96
N THR A 149 12.94 -0.01 -11.27
CA THR A 149 13.94 -0.44 -10.28
C THR A 149 14.65 0.75 -9.67
N ALA A 150 15.01 1.75 -10.48
CA ALA A 150 15.62 2.98 -9.96
C ALA A 150 14.66 3.74 -9.02
N LYS A 151 13.39 3.91 -9.41
CA LYS A 151 12.36 4.52 -8.55
C LYS A 151 12.18 3.76 -7.24
N LEU A 152 12.17 2.42 -7.27
CA LEU A 152 12.10 1.60 -6.06
C LEU A 152 13.35 1.78 -5.19
N GLY A 153 14.53 1.96 -5.76
CA GLY A 153 15.74 2.30 -5.01
C GLY A 153 15.63 3.65 -4.29
N LEU A 154 15.12 4.68 -4.97
CA LEU A 154 14.82 5.98 -4.35
C LEU A 154 13.79 5.84 -3.22
N LEU A 155 12.75 5.04 -3.44
CA LEU A 155 11.75 4.74 -2.43
C LEU A 155 12.37 4.07 -1.19
N THR A 156 13.24 3.06 -1.36
CA THR A 156 13.96 2.40 -0.26
C THR A 156 14.74 3.41 0.58
N ILE A 157 15.41 4.37 -0.08
CA ILE A 157 16.15 5.44 0.59
C ILE A 157 15.22 6.36 1.40
N ILE A 158 14.06 6.73 0.86
CA ILE A 158 13.07 7.56 1.55
C ILE A 158 12.48 6.81 2.76
N LEU A 159 12.06 5.55 2.57
CA LEU A 159 11.50 4.71 3.65
C LEU A 159 12.51 4.52 4.78
N SER A 160 13.78 4.28 4.44
CA SER A 160 14.89 4.21 5.40
C SER A 160 15.03 5.50 6.18
N PHE A 161 15.02 6.66 5.52
CA PHE A 161 15.13 7.95 6.19
C PHE A 161 13.97 8.22 7.15
N ILE A 162 12.73 7.91 6.74
CA ILE A 162 11.53 8.05 7.59
C ILE A 162 11.65 7.15 8.83
N PHE A 163 12.07 5.90 8.65
CA PHE A 163 12.29 4.98 9.77
C PHE A 163 13.36 5.52 10.74
N MET A 164 14.48 6.00 10.20
CA MET A 164 15.57 6.62 10.99
C MET A 164 15.14 7.90 11.73
N LYS A 165 14.03 8.53 11.32
CA LYS A 165 13.42 9.69 12.00
C LYS A 165 12.34 9.32 13.02
N GLY A 166 12.10 8.03 13.26
CA GLY A 166 11.07 7.56 14.20
C GLY A 166 9.72 7.33 13.54
N ASN A 167 9.71 6.71 12.35
CA ASN A 167 8.51 6.34 11.57
C ASN A 167 7.68 7.48 10.96
N SER A 168 8.04 8.73 11.25
CA SER A 168 7.43 9.91 10.64
C SER A 168 8.48 10.98 10.41
N ALA A 169 8.40 11.68 9.28
CA ALA A 169 9.29 12.79 8.95
C ALA A 169 8.52 13.94 8.32
N LYS A 170 8.75 15.17 8.78
CA LYS A 170 8.22 16.37 8.11
C LYS A 170 8.62 16.40 6.64
N ASP A 171 7.74 16.88 5.78
CA ASP A 171 7.99 16.97 4.34
C ASP A 171 9.27 17.77 4.04
N SER A 172 9.48 18.89 4.72
CA SER A 172 10.69 19.72 4.65
C SER A 172 11.97 18.94 4.89
N ALA A 173 11.98 18.05 5.89
CA ALA A 173 13.13 17.20 6.21
C ALA A 173 13.40 16.15 5.12
N VAL A 174 12.35 15.56 4.55
CA VAL A 174 12.48 14.63 3.42
C VAL A 174 13.05 15.34 2.19
N TRP A 175 12.54 16.54 1.86
CA TRP A 175 13.04 17.32 0.73
C TRP A 175 14.47 17.80 0.92
N GLU A 176 14.86 18.19 2.14
CA GLU A 176 16.24 18.55 2.44
C GLU A 176 17.18 17.37 2.30
N PHE A 177 16.76 16.19 2.79
CA PHE A 177 17.52 14.95 2.63
C PHE A 177 17.72 14.59 1.15
N LEU A 178 16.66 14.66 0.34
CA LEU A 178 16.76 14.41 -1.11
C LEU A 178 17.71 15.40 -1.81
N ARG A 179 17.69 16.69 -1.44
CA ARG A 179 18.65 17.68 -1.97
C ARG A 179 20.10 17.33 -1.64
N ARG A 180 20.38 16.81 -0.43
CA ARG A 180 21.72 16.34 -0.05
C ARG A 180 22.18 15.15 -0.89
N LEU A 181 21.25 14.37 -1.42
CA LEU A 181 21.49 13.28 -2.38
C LEU A 181 21.51 13.74 -3.85
N ARG A 182 21.54 15.05 -4.11
CA ARG A 182 21.50 15.66 -5.46
C ARG A 182 20.20 15.37 -6.23
N VAL A 183 19.11 15.08 -5.52
CA VAL A 183 17.78 14.89 -6.08
C VAL A 183 16.90 16.10 -5.73
N HIS A 184 16.64 16.96 -6.71
CA HIS A 184 15.98 18.25 -6.49
C HIS A 184 14.46 18.19 -6.83
N PRO A 185 13.56 18.50 -5.88
CA PRO A 185 12.10 18.39 -6.09
C PRO A 185 11.47 19.48 -6.98
N GLY A 186 12.27 20.34 -7.61
CA GLY A 186 11.82 21.37 -8.55
C GLY A 186 12.34 21.19 -9.98
N GLU A 187 13.18 20.19 -10.21
CA GLU A 187 13.83 19.96 -11.50
C GLU A 187 13.50 18.55 -11.99
N LYS A 188 13.36 18.39 -13.31
CA LYS A 188 13.18 17.06 -13.90
C LYS A 188 14.50 16.30 -13.83
N HIS A 189 14.53 15.25 -13.03
CA HIS A 189 15.66 14.34 -12.95
C HIS A 189 15.66 13.37 -14.15
N GLU A 190 16.82 13.08 -14.73
CA GLU A 190 16.95 12.22 -15.92
C GLU A 190 16.31 10.83 -15.72
N VAL A 191 16.49 10.26 -14.53
CA VAL A 191 15.99 8.91 -14.20
C VAL A 191 14.59 8.93 -13.56
N PHE A 192 14.29 9.95 -12.74
CA PHE A 192 13.10 9.96 -11.88
C PHE A 192 11.98 10.86 -12.43
N GLY A 193 12.28 11.69 -13.42
CA GLY A 193 11.36 12.71 -13.92
C GLY A 193 11.08 13.77 -12.86
N ASP A 194 9.81 14.12 -12.70
CA ASP A 194 9.36 15.03 -11.63
C ASP A 194 9.37 14.29 -10.28
N VAL A 195 10.39 14.56 -9.47
CA VAL A 195 10.59 13.90 -8.17
C VAL A 195 9.47 14.27 -7.20
N LYS A 196 8.98 15.51 -7.22
CA LYS A 196 7.90 15.92 -6.33
C LYS A 196 6.66 15.10 -6.62
N LYS A 197 6.27 15.02 -7.90
CA LYS A 197 5.15 14.19 -8.35
C LYS A 197 5.34 12.70 -8.04
N LEU A 198 6.56 12.19 -8.24
CA LEU A 198 6.89 10.80 -7.93
C LEU A 198 6.64 10.49 -6.44
N VAL A 199 7.11 11.34 -5.54
CA VAL A 199 7.02 11.11 -4.09
C VAL A 199 5.61 11.40 -3.57
N THR A 200 4.98 12.51 -3.96
CA THR A 200 3.69 12.93 -3.40
C THR A 200 2.47 12.30 -4.07
N GLU A 201 2.59 11.87 -5.33
CA GLU A 201 1.47 11.26 -6.05
C GLU A 201 1.72 9.79 -6.34
N GLU A 202 2.84 9.44 -6.98
CA GLU A 202 3.04 8.07 -7.46
C GLU A 202 3.25 7.09 -6.29
N PHE A 203 4.18 7.35 -5.36
CA PHE A 203 4.40 6.49 -4.20
C PHE A 203 3.22 6.46 -3.22
N VAL A 204 2.47 7.57 -3.11
CA VAL A 204 1.24 7.62 -2.31
C VAL A 204 0.13 6.79 -2.95
N ARG A 205 -0.07 6.92 -4.27
CA ARG A 205 -1.04 6.11 -5.02
C ARG A 205 -0.68 4.62 -5.01
N GLN A 206 0.61 4.30 -5.01
CA GLN A 206 1.12 2.93 -4.85
C GLN A 206 1.03 2.41 -3.41
N LYS A 207 0.61 3.25 -2.45
CA LYS A 207 0.46 2.93 -1.01
C LYS A 207 1.77 2.63 -0.29
N TYR A 208 2.90 3.10 -0.82
CA TYR A 208 4.19 3.01 -0.14
C TYR A 208 4.40 4.15 0.86
N LEU A 209 3.85 5.33 0.58
CA LEU A 209 3.91 6.49 1.45
C LEU A 209 2.50 6.96 1.81
N GLU A 210 2.37 7.48 3.01
CA GLU A 210 1.20 8.24 3.44
C GLU A 210 1.62 9.65 3.82
N ILE A 211 0.79 10.63 3.48
CA ILE A 211 0.98 12.03 3.82
C ILE A 211 -0.14 12.41 4.78
N THR A 212 0.24 12.80 5.99
CA THR A 212 -0.71 13.22 7.03
C THR A 212 -0.44 14.67 7.40
N PRO A 213 -1.49 15.50 7.58
CA PRO A 213 -1.33 16.87 8.04
C PRO A 213 -0.91 16.87 9.50
N ILE A 214 -0.03 17.80 9.86
CA ILE A 214 0.38 18.02 11.26
C ILE A 214 -0.69 18.91 11.92
N PRO A 215 -1.38 18.41 12.97
CA PRO A 215 -2.40 19.20 13.65
C PRO A 215 -1.85 20.53 14.16
N LEU A 216 -2.69 21.57 14.11
CA LEU A 216 -2.43 22.86 14.76
C LEU A 216 -1.18 23.60 14.21
N THR A 217 -0.89 23.44 12.92
CA THR A 217 0.16 24.20 12.21
C THR A 217 -0.46 25.26 11.30
N ASP A 218 0.06 26.49 11.37
CA ASP A 218 -0.28 27.59 10.46
C ASP A 218 1.02 28.24 9.95
N PRO A 219 1.38 28.07 8.66
CA PRO A 219 0.63 27.37 7.60
C PRO A 219 0.57 25.84 7.80
N PRO A 220 -0.35 25.13 7.12
CA PRO A 220 -0.46 23.67 7.21
C PRO A 220 0.85 22.96 6.83
N GLU A 221 1.39 22.20 7.77
CA GLU A 221 2.54 21.32 7.55
C GLU A 221 2.10 19.86 7.36
N PHE A 222 2.94 19.07 6.70
CA PHE A 222 2.68 17.66 6.43
C PHE A 222 3.86 16.79 6.86
N CYS A 223 3.57 15.54 7.21
CA CYS A 223 4.59 14.52 7.43
C CYS A 223 4.36 13.30 6.54
N PHE A 224 5.48 12.67 6.17
CA PHE A 224 5.52 11.40 5.46
C PHE A 224 5.66 10.25 6.45
N GLN A 225 4.88 9.21 6.20
CA GLN A 225 4.90 7.95 6.94
C GLN A 225 4.93 6.78 5.97
N TRP A 226 5.27 5.59 6.47
CA TRP A 226 5.17 4.36 5.68
C TRP A 226 3.70 4.04 5.41
N GLY A 227 3.39 3.80 4.15
CA GLY A 227 2.07 3.29 3.76
C GLY A 227 1.94 1.79 3.95
N PRO A 228 0.72 1.25 3.84
CA PRO A 228 0.43 -0.14 4.15
C PRO A 228 1.10 -1.12 3.18
N ARG A 229 1.43 -0.70 1.94
CA ARG A 229 2.22 -1.53 1.02
C ARG A 229 3.67 -1.67 1.48
N ALA A 230 4.29 -0.59 1.95
CA ALA A 230 5.67 -0.63 2.44
C ALA A 230 5.79 -1.61 3.62
N ALA A 231 4.85 -1.56 4.56
CA ALA A 231 4.81 -2.47 5.70
C ALA A 231 4.60 -3.96 5.33
N LYS A 232 4.17 -4.28 4.11
CA LYS A 232 4.03 -5.67 3.62
C LYS A 232 5.19 -6.15 2.75
N GLU A 233 5.83 -5.24 2.01
CA GLU A 233 6.91 -5.61 1.09
C GLU A 233 8.31 -5.47 1.70
N THR A 234 8.47 -4.75 2.81
CA THR A 234 9.75 -4.59 3.49
C THR A 234 9.57 -4.59 5.00
N SER A 235 10.63 -4.94 5.72
CA SER A 235 10.69 -4.81 7.18
C SER A 235 11.50 -3.59 7.61
N LYS A 236 11.27 -3.10 8.83
CA LYS A 236 12.11 -2.08 9.46
C LYS A 236 13.54 -2.58 9.67
N LYS A 237 13.67 -3.89 9.94
CA LYS A 237 14.96 -4.59 10.05
C LYS A 237 15.77 -4.52 8.76
N ASP A 238 15.14 -4.75 7.61
CA ASP A 238 15.81 -4.64 6.31
C ASP A 238 16.29 -3.22 6.05
N MET A 239 15.48 -2.21 6.38
CA MET A 239 15.87 -0.80 6.23
C MET A 239 17.01 -0.42 7.18
N LEU A 240 16.99 -0.93 8.42
CA LEU A 240 18.09 -0.72 9.37
C LEU A 240 19.39 -1.33 8.86
N ASN A 241 19.34 -2.59 8.39
CA ASN A 241 20.48 -3.29 7.82
C ASN A 241 21.02 -2.57 6.58
N PHE A 242 20.13 -2.04 5.73
CA PHE A 242 20.51 -1.24 4.57
C PHE A 242 21.29 0.03 4.99
N VAL A 243 20.79 0.78 5.97
CA VAL A 243 21.46 1.99 6.49
C VAL A 243 22.79 1.64 7.15
N ALA A 244 22.83 0.57 7.93
CA ALA A 244 24.02 0.04 8.59
C ALA A 244 25.13 -0.28 7.57
N LYS A 245 24.80 -1.00 6.48
CA LYS A 245 25.71 -1.29 5.37
C LYS A 245 26.28 -0.01 4.74
N ILE A 246 25.44 0.99 4.46
CA ILE A 246 25.88 2.26 3.83
C ILE A 246 26.82 3.05 4.75
N GLN A 247 26.51 3.09 6.04
CA GLN A 247 27.27 3.85 7.03
C GLN A 247 28.48 3.09 7.58
N GLN A 248 28.67 1.83 7.17
CA GLN A 248 29.69 0.92 7.72
C GLN A 248 29.62 0.83 9.25
N LYS A 249 28.39 0.67 9.77
CA LYS A 249 28.11 0.55 11.20
C LYS A 249 27.30 -0.69 11.47
N GLU A 250 27.36 -1.17 12.70
CA GLU A 250 26.45 -2.21 13.18
C GLU A 250 25.02 -1.66 13.35
N PRO A 251 23.95 -2.42 13.01
CA PRO A 251 22.57 -2.03 13.26
C PRO A 251 22.28 -1.61 14.70
N SER A 252 22.98 -2.23 15.66
CA SER A 252 22.89 -1.96 17.10
C SER A 252 23.39 -0.56 17.50
N PHE A 253 24.12 0.14 16.61
CA PHE A 253 24.53 1.53 16.83
C PHE A 253 23.33 2.45 17.05
N TRP A 254 22.19 2.16 16.41
CA TRP A 254 20.93 2.87 16.59
C TRP A 254 20.01 2.06 17.51
N THR A 255 20.28 2.09 18.81
CA THR A 255 19.61 1.23 19.80
C THR A 255 18.08 1.32 19.77
N SER A 256 17.52 2.52 19.63
CA SER A 256 16.06 2.70 19.54
C SER A 256 15.48 2.02 18.30
N GLN A 257 16.09 2.26 17.15
CA GLN A 257 15.66 1.71 15.86
C GLN A 257 15.86 0.19 15.83
N TYR A 258 16.96 -0.31 16.40
CA TYR A 258 17.23 -1.74 16.51
C TYR A 258 16.16 -2.45 17.34
N ASN A 259 15.86 -1.93 18.54
CA ASN A 259 14.82 -2.52 19.40
C ASN A 259 13.45 -2.52 18.72
N GLU A 260 13.12 -1.44 18.01
CA GLU A 260 11.86 -1.35 17.27
C GLU A 260 11.79 -2.32 16.09
N ALA A 261 12.89 -2.47 15.36
CA ALA A 261 13.00 -3.40 14.24
C ALA A 261 12.92 -4.87 14.67
N GLU A 262 13.42 -5.21 15.87
CA GLU A 262 13.29 -6.56 16.45
C GLU A 262 11.89 -6.82 17.02
N ALA A 263 11.18 -5.78 17.49
CA ALA A 263 9.84 -5.92 18.06
C ALA A 263 8.74 -6.16 17.00
N ASN A 264 8.96 -5.72 15.76
CA ASN A 264 8.07 -5.95 14.61
C ASN A 264 8.88 -6.42 13.40
N PRO A 265 9.24 -7.72 13.34
CA PRO A 265 10.00 -8.31 12.23
C PRO A 265 9.22 -8.33 10.92
#